data_AF-Q9HGF4-F1
#
_entry.id   AF-Q9HGF4-F1
#
_cell.length_a   1.000
_cell.length_b   1.000
_cell.length_c   1.000
_cell.angle_alpha   90.00
_cell.angle_beta   90.00
_cell.angle_gamma   90.00
#
_symmetry.space_group_name_H-M   'P 1'
#
loop_
_entity.id
_entity.type
_entity.pdbx_description
1 polymer ?
#
loop_
_entity_poly.entity_id
_entity_poly.type
_entity_poly.pdbx_seq_one_letter_code
_entity_poly.pdbx_strand_id
1 'polypeptide(L)'
;MGSSIYPDELVKIISDEIASNKGRITLNYLWDISRKYFDLSDDKVKHFVLSCIMMKKDIEVYCDNVMVTKNAKDIISDTDQLYSVGITEDSLWTLLTGYTKKESTIGNSAFELLLEVAKAGEKGINTMDLAQVTGQDPRSVTGRIKKINHLLTSSQLIYKGHVVKLLKLKKFNHDGGDDNPYINIRDHLATIVEVVKRSKNGIRQIIDLKRELKFDKEKRLSKA
;
A
#
# COMPACT_ATOMS: atom_id res chain seq x y z
N MET A 1 2.44 13.57 -23.30
CA MET A 1 1.97 14.89 -22.86
C MET A 1 2.28 14.99 -21.39
N GLY A 2 3.25 15.82 -21.00
CA GLY A 2 3.58 16.01 -19.58
C GLY A 2 2.44 16.76 -18.89
N SER A 3 1.89 16.20 -17.82
CA SER A 3 0.98 16.95 -16.95
C SER A 3 1.81 18.01 -16.23
N SER A 4 1.54 19.29 -16.49
CA SER A 4 2.12 20.38 -15.70
C SER A 4 1.59 20.28 -14.28
N ILE A 5 2.49 20.13 -13.31
CA ILE A 5 2.14 20.12 -11.88
C ILE A 5 2.74 21.35 -11.20
N TYR A 6 2.06 21.83 -10.17
CA TYR A 6 2.57 22.94 -9.37
C TYR A 6 3.58 22.46 -8.31
N PRO A 7 4.49 23.33 -7.81
CA PRO A 7 5.50 22.93 -6.83
C PRO A 7 4.94 22.35 -5.54
N ASP A 8 3.80 22.85 -5.06
CA ASP A 8 3.09 22.35 -3.88
C ASP A 8 2.50 20.95 -4.10
N GLU A 9 1.95 20.69 -5.30
CA GLU A 9 1.50 19.36 -5.71
C GLU A 9 2.66 18.36 -5.75
N LEU A 10 3.81 18.77 -6.30
CA LEU A 10 5.03 17.95 -6.29
C LEU A 10 5.45 17.59 -4.86
N VAL A 11 5.51 18.59 -3.98
CA VAL A 11 5.87 18.39 -2.57
C VAL A 11 4.89 17.44 -1.88
N LYS A 12 3.59 17.53 -2.20
CA LYS A 12 2.58 16.60 -1.69
C LYS A 12 2.80 15.17 -2.21
N ILE A 13 3.00 14.99 -3.51
CA ILE A 13 3.27 13.68 -4.13
C ILE A 13 4.50 13.03 -3.49
N ILE A 14 5.60 13.78 -3.37
CA ILE A 14 6.83 13.29 -2.74
C ILE A 14 6.61 12.98 -1.25
N SER A 15 5.86 13.80 -0.51
CA SER A 15 5.54 13.51 0.90
C SER A 15 4.76 12.20 1.04
N ASP A 16 3.79 11.96 0.15
CA ASP A 16 2.99 10.74 0.13
C ASP A 16 3.83 9.51 -0.22
N GLU A 17 4.76 9.63 -1.16
CA GLU A 17 5.74 8.58 -1.52
C GLU A 17 6.71 8.29 -0.38
N ILE A 18 7.21 9.33 0.30
CA ILE A 18 8.03 9.17 1.51
C ILE A 18 7.26 8.41 2.58
N ALA A 19 6.02 8.81 2.86
CA ALA A 19 5.18 8.16 3.88
C ALA A 19 4.90 6.69 3.52
N SER A 20 4.61 6.39 2.26
CA SER A 20 4.44 5.02 1.77
C SER A 20 5.72 4.19 1.87
N ASN A 21 6.89 4.81 1.76
CA ASN A 21 8.19 4.15 1.92
C ASN A 21 8.73 4.22 3.35
N LYS A 22 7.83 4.16 4.35
CA LYS A 22 8.15 4.15 5.79
C LYS A 22 8.88 5.40 6.28
N GLY A 23 8.61 6.55 5.67
CA GLY A 23 9.14 7.84 6.10
C GLY A 23 10.49 8.23 5.49
N ARG A 24 11.06 7.43 4.59
CA ARG A 24 12.32 7.78 3.89
C ARG A 24 12.41 7.19 2.49
N ILE A 25 12.95 7.96 1.55
CA ILE A 25 13.32 7.50 0.20
C ILE A 25 14.73 7.94 -0.16
N THR A 26 15.39 7.17 -1.04
CA THR A 26 16.67 7.58 -1.61
C THR A 26 16.49 8.75 -2.58
N LEU A 27 17.54 9.54 -2.76
CA LEU A 27 17.52 10.65 -3.70
C LEU A 27 17.31 10.16 -5.15
N ASN A 28 17.83 8.97 -5.49
CA ASN A 28 17.58 8.33 -6.79
C ASN A 28 16.09 8.04 -7.00
N TYR A 29 15.40 7.49 -5.99
CA TYR A 29 13.97 7.21 -6.10
C TYR A 29 13.14 8.49 -6.20
N LEU A 30 13.54 9.55 -5.47
CA LEU A 30 12.95 10.88 -5.64
C LEU A 30 13.06 11.35 -7.09
N TRP A 31 14.23 11.22 -7.72
CA TRP A 31 14.39 11.57 -9.13
C TRP A 31 13.51 10.74 -10.05
N ASP A 32 13.39 9.44 -9.82
CA ASP A 32 12.53 8.57 -10.63
C ASP A 32 11.05 8.96 -10.56
N ILE A 33 10.59 9.43 -9.39
CA ILE A 33 9.25 9.99 -9.24
C ILE A 33 9.13 11.32 -10.00
N SER A 34 10.09 12.24 -9.81
CA SER A 34 10.06 13.58 -10.42
C SER A 34 10.20 13.56 -11.95
N ARG A 35 10.89 12.58 -12.54
CA ARG A 35 11.04 12.41 -14.00
C ARG A 35 9.71 12.24 -14.73
N LYS A 36 8.64 11.81 -14.03
CA LYS A 36 7.29 11.71 -14.61
C LYS A 36 6.70 13.08 -14.99
N TYR A 37 7.21 14.14 -14.38
CA TYR A 37 6.66 15.49 -14.48
C TYR A 37 7.66 16.51 -15.05
N PHE A 38 8.95 16.32 -14.82
CA PHE A 38 10.00 17.23 -15.24
C PHE A 38 11.10 16.51 -16.01
N ASP A 39 11.68 17.18 -17.00
CA ASP A 39 12.95 16.75 -17.59
C ASP A 39 14.09 17.08 -16.63
N LEU A 40 14.73 16.02 -16.10
CA LEU A 40 15.83 16.13 -15.13
C LEU A 40 17.21 16.02 -15.79
N SER A 41 17.32 16.22 -17.10
CA SER A 41 18.63 16.28 -17.77
C SER A 41 19.45 17.50 -17.33
N ASP A 42 18.80 18.61 -16.93
CA ASP A 42 19.42 19.83 -16.43
C ASP A 42 19.48 19.84 -14.90
N ASP A 43 20.69 20.02 -14.35
CA ASP A 43 20.91 20.12 -12.90
C ASP A 43 20.22 21.33 -12.27
N LYS A 44 19.90 22.39 -13.04
CA LYS A 44 19.07 23.50 -12.54
C LYS A 44 17.67 23.04 -12.17
N VAL A 45 17.09 22.11 -12.93
CA VAL A 45 15.76 21.56 -12.66
C VAL A 45 15.81 20.66 -11.43
N LYS A 46 16.84 19.81 -11.31
CA LYS A 46 17.07 19.02 -10.08
C LYS A 46 17.22 19.92 -8.86
N HIS A 47 17.99 21.00 -8.99
CA HIS A 47 18.18 21.98 -7.92
C HIS A 47 16.86 22.63 -7.50
N PHE A 48 16.03 23.01 -8.47
CA PHE A 48 14.70 23.54 -8.21
C PHE A 48 13.82 22.53 -7.46
N VAL A 49 13.70 21.30 -7.99
CA VAL A 49 12.89 20.22 -7.41
C VAL A 49 13.30 19.93 -5.96
N LEU A 50 14.59 19.72 -5.71
CA LEU A 50 15.09 19.41 -4.37
C LEU A 50 14.94 20.60 -3.43
N SER A 51 15.20 21.82 -3.90
CA SER A 51 14.95 23.03 -3.10
C SER A 51 13.48 23.15 -2.68
N CYS A 52 12.53 22.91 -3.58
CA CYS A 52 11.10 22.93 -3.24
C CYS A 52 10.74 21.92 -2.14
N ILE A 53 11.31 20.72 -2.22
CA ILE A 53 11.08 19.65 -1.24
C ILE A 53 11.70 20.02 0.12
N MET A 54 12.95 20.50 0.12
CA MET A 54 13.69 20.88 1.33
C MET A 54 13.15 22.15 2.01
N MET A 55 12.37 22.98 1.32
CA MET A 55 11.71 24.14 1.92
C MET A 55 10.60 23.76 2.90
N LYS A 56 10.09 22.53 2.83
CA LYS A 56 9.06 22.04 3.75
C LYS A 56 9.71 21.70 5.10
N LYS A 57 9.19 22.29 6.19
CA LYS A 57 9.81 22.23 7.53
C LYS A 57 9.94 20.83 8.12
N ASP A 58 9.11 19.90 7.70
CA ASP A 58 9.07 18.53 8.19
C ASP A 58 9.85 17.54 7.32
N ILE A 59 10.56 18.04 6.30
CA ILE A 59 11.48 17.26 5.48
C ILE A 59 12.88 17.32 6.09
N GLU A 60 13.53 16.18 6.13
CA GLU A 60 14.88 15.99 6.65
C GLU A 60 15.75 15.34 5.58
N VAL A 61 17.00 15.79 5.46
CA VAL A 61 17.97 15.23 4.53
C VAL A 61 19.00 14.41 5.29
N TYR A 62 19.34 13.26 4.72
CA TYR A 62 20.26 12.31 5.30
C TYR A 62 21.37 11.94 4.31
N CYS A 63 22.59 11.86 4.82
CA CYS A 63 23.77 11.35 4.13
C CYS A 63 24.28 10.15 4.93
N ASP A 64 24.36 8.97 4.30
CA ASP A 64 24.79 7.73 4.97
C ASP A 64 24.05 7.47 6.32
N ASN A 65 22.73 7.73 6.31
CA ASN A 65 21.81 7.64 7.46
C ASN A 65 21.98 8.68 8.57
N VAL A 66 22.92 9.62 8.45
CA VAL A 66 23.09 10.74 9.37
C VAL A 66 22.36 11.97 8.83
N MET A 67 21.61 12.66 9.68
CA MET A 67 20.91 13.88 9.30
C MET A 67 21.94 14.99 9.01
N VAL A 68 21.77 15.70 7.90
CA VAL A 68 22.69 16.75 7.46
C VAL A 68 21.96 18.03 7.10
N THR A 69 22.63 19.16 7.31
CA THR A 69 22.18 20.48 6.86
C THR A 69 23.08 20.92 5.71
N LYS A 70 22.72 20.52 4.48
CA LYS A 70 23.36 20.95 3.23
C LYS A 70 22.34 21.64 2.34
N ASN A 71 22.78 22.51 1.43
CA ASN A 71 21.87 23.07 0.43
C ASN A 71 21.68 22.07 -0.74
N ALA A 72 20.65 22.29 -1.56
CA ALA A 72 20.34 21.41 -2.68
C ALA A 72 21.48 21.30 -3.70
N LYS A 73 22.23 22.39 -3.93
CA LYS A 73 23.34 22.42 -4.90
C LYS A 73 24.47 21.47 -4.47
N ASP A 74 24.87 21.54 -3.21
CA ASP A 74 25.94 20.72 -2.65
C ASP A 74 25.56 19.22 -2.71
N ILE A 75 24.31 18.90 -2.38
CA ILE A 75 23.77 17.53 -2.43
C ILE A 75 23.80 16.98 -3.85
N ILE A 76 23.41 17.78 -4.85
CA ILE A 76 23.36 17.34 -6.26
C ILE A 76 24.76 17.16 -6.83
N SER A 77 25.72 18.01 -6.44
CA SER A 77 27.10 17.92 -6.91
C SER A 77 27.90 16.77 -6.27
N ASP A 78 27.45 16.28 -5.13
CA ASP A 78 28.14 15.25 -4.35
C ASP A 78 27.68 13.85 -4.77
N THR A 79 28.27 13.34 -5.85
CA THR A 79 27.90 12.05 -6.45
C THR A 79 28.46 10.83 -5.71
N ASP A 80 29.41 11.04 -4.80
CA ASP A 80 30.11 9.96 -4.10
C ASP A 80 29.39 9.50 -2.82
N GLN A 81 28.32 10.21 -2.44
CA GLN A 81 27.60 10.00 -1.19
C GLN A 81 26.16 9.53 -1.45
N LEU A 82 25.63 8.71 -0.53
CA LEU A 82 24.27 8.22 -0.63
C LEU A 82 23.31 9.11 0.16
N TYR A 83 22.64 9.99 -0.57
CA TYR A 83 21.61 10.86 -0.02
C TYR A 83 20.22 10.21 0.00
N SER A 84 19.47 10.55 1.05
CA SER A 84 18.06 10.23 1.18
C SER A 84 17.31 11.40 1.78
N VAL A 85 16.02 11.49 1.46
CA VAL A 85 15.09 12.44 2.09
C VAL A 85 14.08 11.67 2.90
N GLY A 86 13.76 12.19 4.08
CA GLY A 86 12.74 11.65 4.95
C GLY A 86 11.82 12.74 5.46
N ILE A 87 10.78 12.32 6.17
CA ILE A 87 9.91 13.20 6.95
C ILE A 87 10.08 12.91 8.43
N THR A 88 9.81 13.92 9.25
CA THR A 88 9.75 13.75 10.70
C THR A 88 8.77 12.65 11.11
N GLU A 89 8.98 12.07 12.29
CA GLU A 89 8.07 11.06 12.83
C GLU A 89 6.62 11.58 12.90
N ASP A 90 6.38 12.76 13.47
CA ASP A 90 5.02 13.30 13.60
C ASP A 90 4.35 13.54 12.24
N SER A 91 5.10 13.96 11.22
CA SER A 91 4.55 14.09 9.86
C SER A 91 4.22 12.74 9.24
N LEU A 92 5.03 11.70 9.47
CA LEU A 92 4.72 10.34 9.02
C LEU A 92 3.41 9.83 9.64
N TRP A 93 3.24 10.03 10.96
CA TRP A 93 2.00 9.68 11.66
C TRP A 93 0.81 10.47 11.12
N THR A 94 0.98 11.78 10.91
CA THR A 94 -0.08 12.66 10.43
C THR A 94 -0.51 12.30 9.01
N LEU A 95 0.43 12.02 8.10
CA LEU A 95 0.12 11.65 6.72
C LEU A 95 -0.60 10.30 6.62
N LEU A 96 -0.28 9.34 7.49
CA LEU A 96 -0.90 8.00 7.44
C LEU A 96 -2.17 7.87 8.27
N THR A 97 -2.33 8.65 9.34
CA THR A 97 -3.43 8.49 10.30
C THR A 97 -4.30 9.73 10.49
N GLY A 98 -3.83 10.90 10.06
CA GLY A 98 -4.46 12.20 10.33
C GLY A 98 -4.12 12.80 11.70
N TYR A 99 -3.32 12.12 12.52
CA TYR A 99 -2.96 12.53 13.87
C TYR A 99 -1.46 12.43 14.12
N THR A 100 -0.92 13.24 15.02
CA THR A 100 0.45 13.07 15.50
C THR A 100 0.58 11.80 16.34
N LYS A 101 1.82 11.38 16.62
CA LYS A 101 2.06 10.17 17.43
C LYS A 101 1.47 10.27 18.84
N LYS A 102 1.50 11.47 19.43
CA LYS A 102 0.99 11.72 20.79
C LYS A 102 -0.53 11.72 20.85
N GLU A 103 -1.20 12.15 19.80
CA GLU A 103 -2.66 12.22 19.71
C GLU A 103 -3.29 10.90 19.29
N SER A 104 -2.53 10.05 18.59
CA SER A 104 -3.03 8.79 18.06
C SER A 104 -3.26 7.74 19.13
N THR A 105 -4.38 7.02 19.02
CA THR A 105 -4.69 5.85 19.85
C THR A 105 -4.04 4.56 19.32
N ILE A 106 -3.40 4.64 18.15
CA ILE A 106 -2.69 3.52 17.51
C ILE A 106 -1.35 3.35 18.22
N GLY A 107 -1.07 2.15 18.73
CA GLY A 107 0.23 1.84 19.33
C GLY A 107 1.30 1.51 18.28
N ASN A 108 2.58 1.68 18.64
CA ASN A 108 3.73 1.49 17.73
C ASN A 108 3.66 0.19 16.91
N SER A 109 3.40 -0.97 17.52
CA SER A 109 3.34 -2.23 16.77
C SER A 109 2.19 -2.26 15.75
N ALA A 110 1.07 -1.59 16.01
CA ALA A 110 -0.02 -1.48 15.04
C ALA A 110 0.34 -0.48 13.93
N PHE A 111 1.08 0.58 14.28
CA PHE A 111 1.61 1.53 13.30
C PHE A 111 2.66 0.88 12.38
N GLU A 112 3.53 0.00 12.89
CA GLU A 112 4.45 -0.79 12.06
C GLU A 112 3.71 -1.64 11.01
N LEU A 113 2.58 -2.25 11.39
CA LEU A 113 1.74 -2.96 10.41
C LEU A 113 1.22 -1.98 9.34
N LEU A 114 0.79 -0.79 9.75
CA LEU A 114 0.29 0.24 8.83
C LEU A 114 1.39 0.69 7.85
N LEU A 115 2.65 0.82 8.30
CA LEU A 115 3.79 1.17 7.46
C LEU A 115 4.05 0.13 6.37
N GLU A 116 3.97 -1.17 6.68
CA GLU A 116 4.10 -2.22 5.65
C GLU A 116 2.91 -2.24 4.69
N VAL A 117 1.70 -2.01 5.18
CA VAL A 117 0.53 -1.90 4.31
C VAL A 117 0.66 -0.69 3.38
N ALA A 118 1.18 0.43 3.88
CA ALA A 118 1.44 1.63 3.09
C ALA A 118 2.50 1.38 2.01
N LYS A 119 3.56 0.64 2.35
CA LYS A 119 4.65 0.25 1.43
C LYS A 119 4.20 -0.73 0.35
N ALA A 120 3.24 -1.59 0.67
CA ALA A 120 2.68 -2.51 -0.31
C ALA A 120 1.84 -1.80 -1.39
N GLY A 121 1.44 -0.54 -1.17
CA GLY A 121 0.78 0.29 -2.17
C GLY A 121 -0.53 -0.31 -2.69
N GLU A 122 -0.77 -0.17 -3.98
CA GLU A 122 -1.95 -0.71 -4.67
C GLU A 122 -1.99 -2.24 -4.70
N LYS A 123 -0.84 -2.91 -4.66
CA LYS A 123 -0.77 -4.37 -4.62
C LYS A 123 -1.36 -4.91 -3.32
N GLY A 124 -1.19 -4.17 -2.23
CA GLY A 124 -1.59 -4.59 -0.89
C GLY A 124 -0.75 -5.74 -0.35
N ILE A 125 -1.03 -6.11 0.90
CA ILE A 125 -0.34 -7.19 1.61
C ILE A 125 -1.35 -8.04 2.37
N ASN A 126 -1.19 -9.36 2.33
CA ASN A 126 -2.08 -10.25 3.06
C ASN A 126 -1.66 -10.40 4.53
N THR A 127 -2.59 -10.76 5.40
CA THR A 127 -2.34 -10.84 6.86
C THR A 127 -1.25 -11.82 7.27
N MET A 128 -0.98 -12.87 6.48
CA MET A 128 0.10 -13.82 6.79
C MET A 128 1.47 -13.22 6.46
N ASP A 129 1.63 -12.71 5.24
CA ASP A 129 2.90 -12.07 4.83
C ASP A 129 3.17 -10.81 5.65
N LEU A 130 2.12 -10.06 6.03
CA LEU A 130 2.23 -8.90 6.90
C LEU A 130 2.83 -9.26 8.27
N ALA A 131 2.35 -10.34 8.89
CA ALA A 131 2.91 -10.83 10.15
C ALA A 131 4.38 -11.25 10.00
N GLN A 132 4.71 -11.92 8.89
CA GLN A 132 6.06 -12.39 8.60
C GLN A 132 7.04 -11.23 8.37
N VAL A 133 6.69 -10.26 7.53
CA VAL A 133 7.56 -9.13 7.18
C VAL A 133 7.80 -8.21 8.38
N THR A 134 6.79 -8.05 9.24
CA THR A 134 6.94 -7.26 10.47
C THR A 134 7.56 -8.02 11.64
N GLY A 135 7.77 -9.34 11.51
CA GLY A 135 8.28 -10.19 12.59
C GLY A 135 7.33 -10.28 13.80
N GLN A 136 6.06 -9.93 13.64
CA GLN A 136 5.09 -9.91 14.73
C GLN A 136 4.39 -11.27 14.90
N ASP A 137 4.04 -11.64 16.14
CA ASP A 137 3.28 -12.87 16.41
C ASP A 137 1.92 -12.82 15.67
N PRO A 138 1.63 -13.78 14.75
CA PRO A 138 0.37 -13.86 14.02
C PRO A 138 -0.88 -13.80 14.91
N ARG A 139 -0.81 -14.30 16.14
CA ARG A 139 -1.94 -14.25 17.10
C ARG A 139 -2.30 -12.83 17.53
N SER A 140 -1.31 -11.94 17.58
CA SER A 140 -1.47 -10.54 17.99
C SER A 140 -1.85 -9.62 16.83
N VAL A 141 -1.50 -10.00 15.59
CA VAL A 141 -1.69 -9.20 14.38
C VAL A 141 -3.17 -8.86 14.16
N THR A 142 -4.09 -9.80 14.38
CA THR A 142 -5.53 -9.54 14.21
C THR A 142 -6.03 -8.41 15.13
N GLY A 143 -5.60 -8.38 16.39
CA GLY A 143 -5.98 -7.34 17.33
C GLY A 143 -5.38 -5.97 16.97
N ARG A 144 -4.15 -5.96 16.46
CA ARG A 144 -3.47 -4.74 15.99
C ARG A 144 -4.11 -4.19 14.72
N ILE A 145 -4.45 -5.04 13.76
CA ILE A 145 -5.18 -4.66 12.55
C ILE A 145 -6.52 -4.01 12.91
N LYS A 146 -7.27 -4.55 13.89
CA LYS A 146 -8.52 -3.94 14.33
C LYS A 146 -8.37 -2.46 14.74
N LYS A 147 -7.24 -2.07 15.34
CA LYS A 147 -6.97 -0.68 15.74
C LYS A 147 -6.79 0.26 14.53
N ILE A 148 -6.20 -0.24 13.46
CA ILE A 148 -5.92 0.54 12.24
C ILE A 148 -6.95 0.31 11.11
N ASN A 149 -7.94 -0.56 11.33
CA ASN A 149 -8.88 -1.00 10.29
C ASN A 149 -9.68 0.15 9.66
N HIS A 150 -9.90 1.24 10.38
CA HIS A 150 -10.57 2.43 9.86
C HIS A 150 -9.77 3.18 8.78
N LEU A 151 -8.48 2.91 8.64
CA LEU A 151 -7.58 3.46 7.61
C LEU A 151 -7.42 2.52 6.41
N LEU A 152 -7.93 1.29 6.52
CA LEU A 152 -7.70 0.20 5.56
C LEU A 152 -8.96 -0.15 4.78
N THR A 153 -8.75 -0.76 3.62
CA THR A 153 -9.72 -1.64 2.95
C THR A 153 -9.25 -3.08 3.07
N SER A 154 -10.19 -4.02 3.09
CA SER A 154 -9.87 -5.44 3.16
C SER A 154 -10.77 -6.28 2.27
N SER A 155 -10.17 -7.16 1.47
CA SER A 155 -10.87 -8.23 0.75
C SER A 155 -10.32 -9.59 1.16
N GLN A 156 -11.07 -10.67 0.91
CA GLN A 156 -10.65 -12.03 1.23
C GLN A 156 -9.99 -12.66 0.01
N LEU A 157 -8.86 -13.34 0.21
CA LEU A 157 -8.21 -14.14 -0.83
C LEU A 157 -7.72 -15.49 -0.29
N ILE A 158 -7.39 -16.40 -1.20
CA ILE A 158 -6.78 -17.68 -0.87
C ILE A 158 -5.25 -17.57 -1.05
N TYR A 159 -4.50 -17.72 0.04
CA TYR A 159 -3.04 -17.66 0.02
C TYR A 159 -2.43 -18.90 0.68
N LYS A 160 -1.58 -19.62 -0.05
CA LYS A 160 -0.99 -20.91 0.39
C LYS A 160 -2.03 -21.89 0.96
N GLY A 161 -3.27 -21.76 0.50
CA GLY A 161 -4.38 -22.58 0.97
C GLY A 161 -5.17 -22.09 2.18
N HIS A 162 -4.83 -20.96 2.74
CA HIS A 162 -5.58 -20.35 3.82
C HIS A 162 -6.41 -19.19 3.28
N VAL A 163 -7.62 -19.02 3.78
CA VAL A 163 -8.38 -17.79 3.54
C VAL A 163 -7.75 -16.72 4.43
N VAL A 164 -7.23 -15.67 3.80
CA VAL A 164 -6.56 -14.55 4.45
C VAL A 164 -7.18 -13.24 3.97
N LYS A 165 -6.95 -12.15 4.70
CA LYS A 165 -7.38 -10.83 4.25
C LYS A 165 -6.24 -10.16 3.48
N LEU A 166 -6.52 -9.63 2.29
CA LEU A 166 -5.69 -8.63 1.63
C LEU A 166 -5.97 -7.29 2.31
N LEU A 167 -4.93 -6.53 2.62
CA LEU A 167 -5.05 -5.20 3.21
C LEU A 167 -4.42 -4.16 2.27
N LYS A 168 -5.13 -3.05 2.06
CA LYS A 168 -4.65 -1.86 1.35
C LYS A 168 -5.02 -0.62 2.15
N LEU A 169 -4.28 0.48 1.99
CA LEU A 169 -4.74 1.78 2.49
C LEU A 169 -5.96 2.24 1.68
N LYS A 170 -6.91 2.92 2.34
CA LYS A 170 -8.10 3.48 1.66
C LYS A 170 -7.76 4.37 0.46
N LYS A 171 -6.65 5.10 0.51
CA LYS A 171 -6.20 5.97 -0.59
C LYS A 171 -5.84 5.21 -1.88
N PHE A 172 -5.50 3.93 -1.79
CA PHE A 172 -5.17 3.09 -2.95
C PHE A 172 -6.37 2.33 -3.51
N ASN A 173 -7.56 2.57 -2.99
CA ASN A 173 -8.78 1.94 -3.47
C ASN A 173 -9.35 2.77 -4.64
N HIS A 174 -8.62 2.80 -5.74
CA HIS A 174 -9.10 3.30 -7.02
C HIS A 174 -9.73 2.11 -7.76
N ASP A 175 -11.05 2.17 -7.95
CA ASP A 175 -11.91 1.20 -8.62
C ASP A 175 -12.16 -0.14 -7.90
N GLY A 176 -13.46 -0.44 -7.74
CA GLY A 176 -14.00 -1.62 -7.03
C GLY A 176 -13.85 -2.95 -7.78
N GLY A 177 -12.66 -3.21 -8.34
CA GLY A 177 -12.30 -4.50 -8.94
C GLY A 177 -11.51 -5.35 -7.94
N ASP A 178 -12.18 -6.31 -7.30
CA ASP A 178 -11.47 -7.40 -6.61
C ASP A 178 -10.85 -8.29 -7.70
N ASP A 179 -9.52 -8.34 -7.82
CA ASP A 179 -8.82 -9.17 -8.81
C ASP A 179 -8.94 -10.69 -8.52
N ASN A 180 -9.56 -11.08 -7.41
CA ASN A 180 -9.98 -12.46 -7.15
C ASN A 180 -10.88 -12.51 -5.89
N PRO A 181 -12.18 -12.16 -6.00
CA PRO A 181 -13.07 -12.18 -4.84
C PRO A 181 -13.24 -13.62 -4.36
N TYR A 182 -13.06 -13.84 -3.05
CA TYR A 182 -13.44 -15.11 -2.43
C TYR A 182 -14.94 -15.37 -2.65
N ILE A 183 -15.26 -16.44 -3.39
CA ILE A 183 -16.64 -16.86 -3.65
C ILE A 183 -17.11 -17.73 -2.50
N ASN A 184 -18.03 -17.22 -1.69
CA ASN A 184 -18.70 -17.99 -0.65
C ASN A 184 -19.92 -18.71 -1.22
N ILE A 185 -19.93 -20.05 -1.19
CA ILE A 185 -21.03 -20.87 -1.72
C ILE A 185 -22.39 -20.51 -1.09
N ARG A 186 -22.42 -20.05 0.16
CA ARG A 186 -23.67 -19.63 0.82
C ARG A 186 -24.35 -18.47 0.11
N ASP A 187 -23.55 -17.57 -0.47
CA ASP A 187 -24.03 -16.38 -1.16
C ASP A 187 -24.59 -16.74 -2.56
N HIS A 188 -24.28 -17.94 -3.05
CA HIS A 188 -24.76 -18.47 -4.34
C HIS A 188 -25.84 -19.56 -4.19
N LEU A 189 -26.36 -19.80 -2.97
CA LEU A 189 -27.37 -20.84 -2.71
C LEU A 189 -28.64 -20.66 -3.55
N ALA A 190 -29.12 -19.42 -3.70
CA ALA A 190 -30.31 -19.13 -4.50
C ALA A 190 -30.11 -19.52 -5.98
N THR A 191 -28.95 -19.16 -6.54
CA THR A 191 -28.55 -19.52 -7.91
C THR A 191 -28.38 -21.02 -8.08
N ILE A 192 -27.76 -21.69 -7.11
CA ILE A 192 -27.60 -23.15 -7.10
C ILE A 192 -28.98 -23.83 -7.11
N VAL A 193 -29.90 -23.39 -6.25
CA VAL A 193 -31.26 -23.93 -6.17
C VAL A 193 -32.01 -23.72 -7.48
N GLU A 194 -31.87 -22.56 -8.12
CA GLU A 194 -32.51 -22.26 -9.39
C GLU A 194 -31.97 -23.13 -10.53
N VAL A 195 -30.66 -23.32 -10.62
CA VAL A 195 -30.01 -24.22 -11.60
C VAL A 195 -30.48 -25.66 -11.40
N VAL A 196 -30.60 -26.12 -10.14
CA VAL A 196 -31.11 -27.46 -9.83
C VAL A 196 -32.59 -27.58 -10.22
N LYS A 197 -33.44 -26.59 -9.93
CA LYS A 197 -34.86 -26.60 -10.32
C LYS A 197 -35.08 -26.65 -11.83
N ARG A 198 -34.21 -26.00 -12.61
CA ARG A 198 -34.28 -25.98 -14.09
C ARG A 198 -33.65 -27.23 -14.73
N SER A 199 -33.06 -28.12 -13.95
CA SER A 199 -32.49 -29.36 -14.46
C SER A 199 -33.56 -30.39 -14.81
N LYS A 200 -33.31 -31.20 -15.84
CA LYS A 200 -34.27 -32.12 -16.47
C LYS A 200 -35.01 -33.05 -15.48
N ASN A 201 -34.42 -33.34 -14.31
CA ASN A 201 -34.98 -34.19 -13.25
C ASN A 201 -34.91 -33.56 -11.83
N GLY A 202 -34.62 -32.26 -11.71
CA GLY A 202 -34.39 -31.64 -10.39
C GLY A 202 -33.13 -32.13 -9.67
N ILE A 203 -32.22 -32.79 -10.38
CA ILE A 203 -30.98 -33.38 -9.85
C ILE A 203 -29.80 -32.95 -10.74
N ARG A 204 -28.71 -32.52 -10.11
CA ARG A 204 -27.44 -32.18 -10.77
C ARG A 204 -26.27 -32.78 -10.00
N GLN A 205 -25.22 -33.18 -10.73
CA GLN A 205 -23.97 -33.56 -10.10
C GLN A 205 -23.19 -32.32 -9.67
N ILE A 206 -22.50 -32.43 -8.53
CA ILE A 206 -21.69 -31.34 -7.96
C ILE A 206 -20.60 -30.88 -8.94
N ILE A 207 -20.05 -31.80 -9.73
CA ILE A 207 -18.99 -31.51 -10.71
C ILE A 207 -19.52 -30.65 -11.86
N ASP A 208 -20.71 -30.98 -12.38
CA ASP A 208 -21.35 -30.23 -13.45
C ASP A 208 -21.75 -28.83 -12.98
N LEU A 209 -22.31 -28.74 -11.77
CA LEU A 209 -22.67 -27.47 -11.15
C LEU A 209 -21.44 -26.57 -10.94
N LYS A 210 -20.32 -27.15 -10.49
CA LYS A 210 -19.06 -26.42 -10.33
C LYS A 210 -18.53 -25.90 -11.68
N ARG A 211 -18.60 -26.69 -12.75
CA ARG A 211 -18.20 -26.27 -14.11
C ARG A 211 -19.10 -25.17 -14.66
N GLU A 212 -20.42 -25.32 -14.51
CA GLU A 212 -21.42 -24.37 -15.00
C GLU A 212 -21.30 -23.01 -14.30
N LEU A 213 -21.05 -23.03 -12.98
CA LEU A 213 -20.81 -21.83 -12.17
C LEU A 213 -19.35 -21.35 -12.19
N LYS A 214 -18.46 -22.01 -12.94
CA LYS A 214 -17.01 -21.74 -13.02
C LYS A 214 -16.26 -21.83 -11.67
N PHE A 215 -16.81 -22.54 -10.70
CA PHE A 215 -16.21 -22.81 -9.37
C PHE A 215 -15.17 -23.95 -9.40
N ASP A 216 -14.98 -24.58 -10.55
CA ASP A 216 -14.01 -25.65 -10.80
C ASP A 216 -12.60 -25.13 -11.14
N LYS A 217 -12.46 -23.83 -11.47
CA LYS A 217 -11.21 -23.22 -11.93
C LYS A 217 -10.14 -23.07 -10.84
N GLU A 218 -10.52 -22.98 -9.56
CA GLU A 218 -9.57 -22.91 -8.44
C GLU A 218 -9.77 -24.04 -7.43
N LYS A 219 -8.70 -24.80 -7.15
CA LYS A 219 -8.67 -26.01 -6.30
C LYS A 219 -9.21 -25.84 -4.86
N ARG A 220 -9.52 -24.63 -4.40
CA ARG A 220 -10.09 -24.35 -3.07
C ARG A 220 -11.44 -23.61 -3.06
N LEU A 221 -11.99 -23.28 -4.24
CA LEU A 221 -13.43 -22.98 -4.40
C LEU A 221 -14.30 -24.24 -4.22
N SER A 222 -13.67 -25.41 -4.10
CA SER A 222 -14.29 -26.71 -4.23
C SER A 222 -14.34 -27.56 -2.95
N LYS A 223 -13.98 -27.04 -1.76
CA LYS A 223 -14.18 -27.77 -0.50
C LYS A 223 -15.57 -27.47 0.07
N ALA A 224 -16.53 -28.27 -0.36
CA ALA A 224 -17.75 -28.58 0.39
C ALA A 224 -17.59 -30.01 0.90
#